data_AF-A0AA88AL37-F1
#
_entry.id   AF-A0AA88AL37-F1
#
_cell.length_a   1.000
_cell.length_b   1.000
_cell.length_c   1.000
_cell.angle_alpha   90.00
_cell.angle_beta   90.00
_cell.angle_gamma   90.00
#
_symmetry.space_group_name_H-M   'P 1'
#
loop_
_entity.id
_entity.type
_entity.pdbx_description
1 polymer ?
#
loop_
_entity_poly.entity_id
_entity_poly.type
_entity_poly.pdbx_seq_one_letter_code
_entity_poly.pdbx_strand_id
1 'polypeptide(L)'
;MVYISYLANSCARAGVDQHFEFISPVLVSPVQQNVDREVYCRERANNILRILTNAPRGKLFLMPYNSGQHWILAVIDPWDDSVLALNDRKIMVE
;
A
#
# COMPACT_ATOMS: atom_id res chain seq x y z
N MET A 1 -7.96 -8.34 5.51
CA MET A 1 -7.23 -9.12 4.47
C MET A 1 -8.14 -9.74 3.42
N VAL A 2 -9.30 -10.30 3.79
CA VAL A 2 -10.22 -10.97 2.84
C VAL A 2 -10.54 -10.14 1.58
N TYR A 3 -10.80 -8.84 1.73
CA TYR A 3 -11.12 -7.97 0.59
C TYR A 3 -9.96 -7.75 -0.39
N ILE A 4 -8.73 -7.55 0.10
CA ILE A 4 -7.56 -7.33 -0.79
C ILE A 4 -7.25 -8.60 -1.59
N SER A 5 -7.31 -9.76 -0.95
CA SER A 5 -7.17 -11.04 -1.65
C SER A 5 -8.29 -11.26 -2.67
N TYR A 6 -9.53 -10.89 -2.33
CA TYR A 6 -10.65 -10.92 -3.27
C TYR A 6 -10.44 -9.98 -4.47
N LEU A 7 -9.95 -8.76 -4.24
CA LEU A 7 -9.70 -7.77 -5.28
C LEU A 7 -8.57 -8.21 -6.20
N ALA A 8 -7.45 -8.70 -5.64
CA ALA A 8 -6.36 -9.28 -6.42
C ALA A 8 -6.84 -10.43 -7.31
N ASN A 9 -7.63 -11.35 -6.77
CA ASN A 9 -8.24 -12.44 -7.54
C ASN A 9 -9.19 -11.93 -8.63
N SER A 10 -9.88 -10.82 -8.37
CA SER A 10 -10.78 -10.20 -9.35
C SER A 10 -10.01 -9.54 -10.49
N CYS A 11 -8.90 -8.86 -10.20
CA CYS A 11 -7.99 -8.32 -11.20
C CYS A 11 -7.37 -9.42 -12.08
N ALA A 12 -6.95 -10.53 -11.47
CA ALA A 12 -6.43 -11.68 -12.19
C ALA A 12 -7.48 -12.30 -13.13
N ARG A 13 -8.74 -12.44 -12.65
CA ARG A 13 -9.85 -12.91 -13.50
C ARG A 13 -10.17 -11.95 -14.65
N ALA A 14 -9.93 -10.66 -14.48
CA ALA A 14 -10.14 -9.65 -15.51
C ALA A 14 -8.94 -9.49 -16.47
N GLY A 15 -7.82 -10.19 -16.22
CA GLY A 15 -6.60 -10.08 -17.02
C GLY A 15 -5.91 -8.73 -16.91
N VAL A 16 -6.00 -8.08 -15.74
CA VAL A 16 -5.36 -6.78 -15.46
C VAL A 16 -4.38 -6.81 -14.30
N ASP A 17 -4.09 -7.99 -13.75
CA ASP A 17 -3.16 -8.18 -12.62
C ASP A 17 -1.71 -7.82 -12.96
N GLN A 18 -1.34 -7.80 -14.24
CA GLN A 18 -0.05 -7.27 -14.68
C GLN A 18 0.12 -5.77 -14.44
N HIS A 19 -0.95 -5.02 -14.17
CA HIS A 19 -0.91 -3.57 -13.94
C HIS A 19 -0.87 -3.18 -12.46
N PHE A 20 -1.23 -4.10 -11.56
CA PHE A 20 -1.43 -3.78 -10.14
C PHE A 20 -0.70 -4.76 -9.24
N GLU A 21 -0.23 -4.25 -8.11
CA GLU A 21 0.29 -5.05 -7.02
C GLU A 21 -0.31 -4.56 -5.70
N PHE A 22 -0.66 -5.48 -4.80
CA PHE A 22 -1.38 -5.14 -3.58
C PHE A 22 -0.47 -5.30 -2.36
N ILE A 23 -0.24 -4.20 -1.64
CA ILE A 23 0.55 -4.22 -0.41
C ILE A 23 -0.35 -4.61 0.76
N SER A 24 0.08 -5.61 1.52
CA SER A 24 -0.65 -6.03 2.71
C SER A 24 -0.65 -4.93 3.77
N PRO A 25 -1.82 -4.56 4.32
CA PRO A 25 -1.89 -3.55 5.39
C PRO A 25 -1.19 -4.01 6.67
N VAL A 26 -0.97 -5.30 6.87
CA VAL A 26 -0.22 -5.84 8.03
C VAL A 26 1.26 -5.42 7.99
N LEU A 27 1.81 -5.18 6.80
CA LEU A 27 3.21 -4.79 6.63
C LEU A 27 3.44 -3.28 6.85
N VAL A 28 2.37 -2.48 6.78
CA VAL A 28 2.47 -1.02 6.70
C VAL A 28 1.63 -0.28 7.73
N SER A 29 0.57 -0.88 8.27
CA SER A 29 -0.27 -0.28 9.30
C SER A 29 0.36 -0.50 10.68
N PRO A 30 0.13 0.39 11.66
CA PRO A 30 0.61 0.20 13.01
C PRO A 30 -0.16 -0.96 13.65
N VAL A 31 0.54 -2.07 13.89
CA VAL A 31 -0.04 -3.29 14.48
C VAL A 31 0.03 -3.27 16.00
N GLN A 32 0.94 -2.49 16.59
CA GLN A 32 1.26 -2.58 18.02
C GLN A 32 1.12 -1.22 18.72
N GLN A 33 0.24 -1.18 19.71
CA GLN A 33 0.30 -0.18 20.77
C GLN A 33 1.56 -0.51 21.59
N ASN A 34 2.44 0.47 21.84
CA ASN A 34 3.71 0.39 22.60
C ASN A 34 5.03 0.18 21.82
N VAL A 35 5.05 0.23 20.49
CA VAL A 35 6.31 0.33 19.74
C VAL A 35 6.73 1.79 19.63
N ASP A 36 8.02 2.06 19.82
CA ASP A 36 8.60 3.37 19.57
C ASP A 36 8.28 3.84 18.15
N ARG A 37 7.81 5.09 18.02
CA ARG A 37 7.34 5.64 16.74
C ARG A 37 8.43 5.63 15.68
N GLU A 38 9.68 5.90 16.05
CA GLU A 38 10.81 5.91 15.11
C GLU A 38 11.11 4.50 14.60
N VAL A 39 11.11 3.52 15.51
CA VAL A 39 11.29 2.09 15.16
C VAL A 39 10.19 1.64 14.19
N TYR A 40 8.93 1.94 14.51
CA TYR A 40 7.81 1.62 13.63
C TYR A 40 7.92 2.28 12.25
N CYS A 41 8.24 3.58 12.20
CA CYS A 41 8.42 4.30 10.93
C CYS A 41 9.52 3.67 10.08
N ARG A 42 10.63 3.26 10.71
CA ARG A 42 11.78 2.62 10.05
C ARG A 42 11.42 1.24 9.52
N GLU A 43 10.76 0.40 10.31
CA GLU A 43 10.31 -0.93 9.88
C GLU A 43 9.32 -0.84 8.71
N ARG A 44 8.36 0.08 8.80
CA ARG A 44 7.41 0.34 7.71
C ARG A 44 8.12 0.77 6.43
N ALA A 45 9.04 1.74 6.53
CA ALA A 45 9.81 2.21 5.38
C ALA A 45 10.62 1.07 4.75
N ASN A 46 11.26 0.23 5.56
CA ASN A 46 12.01 -0.92 5.08
C ASN A 46 11.12 -1.95 4.38
N ASN A 47 9.92 -2.22 4.92
CA ASN A 47 8.95 -3.12 4.29
C ASN A 47 8.49 -2.60 2.93
N ILE A 48 8.16 -1.31 2.84
CA ILE A 48 7.75 -0.67 1.58
C ILE A 48 8.90 -0.70 0.59
N LEU A 49 10.11 -0.30 1.00
CA LEU A 49 11.30 -0.31 0.16
C LEU A 49 11.58 -1.71 -0.40
N ARG A 50 11.51 -2.75 0.43
CA ARG A 50 11.73 -4.13 -0.02
C ARG A 50 10.71 -4.58 -1.07
N ILE A 51 9.45 -4.14 -0.96
CA ILE A 51 8.42 -4.44 -1.95
C ILE A 51 8.71 -3.69 -3.26
N LEU A 52 8.97 -2.40 -3.18
CA LEU A 52 9.19 -1.54 -4.36
C LEU A 52 10.48 -1.91 -5.11
N THR A 53 11.56 -2.28 -4.43
CA THR A 53 12.82 -2.66 -5.09
C THR A 53 12.70 -3.95 -5.91
N ASN A 54 11.79 -4.85 -5.54
CA ASN A 54 11.54 -6.11 -6.26
C ASN A 54 10.35 -6.01 -7.23
N ALA A 55 9.80 -4.82 -7.41
CA ALA A 55 8.64 -4.56 -8.25
C ALA A 55 8.89 -4.89 -9.72
N PRO A 56 7.99 -5.63 -10.39
CA PRO A 56 7.95 -5.69 -11.84
C PRO A 56 7.73 -4.30 -12.43
N ARG A 57 8.42 -4.00 -13.54
CA ARG A 57 8.31 -2.70 -14.21
C ARG A 57 6.92 -2.46 -14.77
N GLY A 58 6.39 -1.25 -14.57
CA GLY A 58 5.10 -0.80 -15.08
C GLY A 58 3.88 -1.13 -14.22
N LYS A 59 4.08 -1.62 -12.99
CA LYS A 59 2.99 -1.86 -12.03
C LYS A 59 2.75 -0.66 -11.10
N LEU A 60 1.47 -0.43 -10.80
CA LEU A 60 1.01 0.45 -9.74
C LEU A 60 0.80 -0.36 -8.45
N PHE A 61 1.18 0.22 -7.31
CA PHE A 61 1.01 -0.41 -6.01
C PHE A 61 -0.20 0.16 -5.28
N LEU A 62 -1.12 -0.71 -4.88
CA LEU A 62 -2.28 -0.39 -4.07
C LEU A 62 -1.97 -0.74 -2.62
N MET A 63 -1.78 0.28 -1.79
CA MET A 63 -1.37 0.18 -0.39
C MET A 63 -2.47 0.71 0.53
N PRO A 64 -3.40 -0.16 0.99
CA PRO A 64 -4.28 0.19 2.08
C PRO A 64 -3.49 0.42 3.37
N TYR A 65 -3.69 1.56 3.99
CA TYR A 65 -3.07 1.98 5.23
C TYR A 65 -4.15 2.30 6.27
N ASN A 66 -4.07 1.68 7.44
CA ASN A 66 -4.92 2.02 8.57
C ASN A 66 -4.14 2.92 9.53
N SER A 67 -4.61 4.13 9.81
CA SER A 67 -3.98 5.04 10.77
C SER A 67 -4.42 4.80 12.22
N GLY A 68 -4.99 3.62 12.51
CA GLY A 68 -5.54 3.21 13.80
C GLY A 68 -7.04 3.50 13.96
N GLN A 69 -7.56 4.51 13.29
CA GLN A 69 -8.98 4.91 13.34
C GLN A 69 -9.61 5.14 11.97
N HIS A 70 -8.79 5.10 10.91
CA HIS A 70 -9.20 5.50 9.57
C HIS A 70 -8.42 4.74 8.51
N TRP A 71 -9.08 4.40 7.41
CA TRP A 71 -8.46 3.74 6.26
C TRP A 71 -8.16 4.76 5.17
N ILE A 72 -6.95 4.69 4.65
CA ILE A 72 -6.46 5.46 3.51
C ILE A 72 -5.99 4.45 2.46
N LEU A 73 -6.24 4.71 1.19
CA LEU A 73 -5.64 3.95 0.10
C LEU A 73 -4.57 4.81 -0.57
N ALA A 74 -3.31 4.41 -0.45
CA ALA A 74 -2.25 5.00 -1.23
C ALA A 74 -2.07 4.21 -2.54
N VAL A 75 -2.00 4.91 -3.67
CA VAL A 75 -1.61 4.38 -4.97
C VAL A 75 -0.22 4.91 -5.26
N ILE A 76 0.75 4.01 -5.42
CA ILE A 76 2.15 4.38 -5.61
C ILE A 76 2.55 3.99 -7.04
N ASP A 77 3.05 4.96 -7.81
CA ASP A 77 3.73 4.75 -9.07
C ASP A 77 5.24 4.98 -8.89
N PRO A 78 6.04 3.92 -8.71
CA PRO A 78 7.48 4.07 -8.53
C PRO A 78 8.21 4.51 -9.83
N TRP A 79 7.53 4.53 -10.97
CA TRP A 79 8.11 4.90 -12.27
C TRP A 79 7.92 6.38 -12.59
N ASP A 80 6.87 6.97 -12.04
CA ASP A 80 6.54 8.40 -12.13
C ASP A 80 6.90 9.16 -10.84
N ASP A 81 7.50 8.48 -9.85
CA ASP A 81 7.85 9.01 -8.52
C ASP A 81 6.66 9.70 -7.84
N SER A 82 5.45 9.12 -8.00
CA SER A 82 4.21 9.73 -7.55
C SER A 82 3.42 8.84 -6.59
N VAL A 83 2.76 9.47 -5.61
CA VAL A 83 1.92 8.81 -4.62
C VAL A 83 0.59 9.54 -4.51
N LEU A 84 -0.50 8.87 -4.89
CA LEU A 84 -1.85 9.38 -4.73
C LEU A 84 -2.47 8.82 -3.45
N ALA A 85 -2.88 9.69 -2.53
CA ALA A 85 -3.60 9.28 -1.33
C ALA A 85 -5.12 9.50 -1.49
N LEU A 86 -5.85 8.39 -1.62
CA LEU A 86 -7.30 8.38 -1.57
C LEU A 86 -7.75 8.29 -0.11
N ASN A 87 -8.25 9.41 0.39
CA ASN A 87 -8.83 9.55 1.70
C ASN A 87 -10.22 10.17 1.53
N ASP A 88 -11.26 9.49 1.99
CA ASP A 88 -12.65 9.97 1.97
C ASP A 88 -12.84 11.29 2.75
N ARG A 89 -11.87 11.67 3.59
CA ARG A 89 -11.84 12.97 4.29
C ARG A 89 -11.19 14.10 3.49
N LYS A 90 -10.54 13.81 2.34
CA LYS A 90 -10.01 14.74 1.31
C LYS A 90 -9.08 13.98 0.36
N ILE A 91 -9.21 14.17 -0.96
CA ILE A 91 -8.17 13.76 -1.92
C ILE A 91 -6.97 14.68 -1.68
N MET A 92 -5.82 14.12 -1.29
CA MET A 92 -4.56 14.86 -1.19
C MET A 92 -3.64 14.36 -2.29
N VAL A 93 -3.18 15.29 -3.13
CA VAL A 93 -2.14 15.07 -4.14
C VAL A 93 -0.90 15.75 -3.57
N GLU A 94 0.12 14.97 -3.22
CA GLU A 94 1.45 15.46 -2.84
C GLU A 94 2.44 15.14 -3.93
#